data_AF-A0A0F9NMM8-F1
#
_entry.id   AF-A0A0F9NMM8-F1
#
_cell.length_a   1.000
_cell.length_b   1.000
_cell.length_c   1.000
_cell.angle_alpha   90.00
_cell.angle_beta   90.00
_cell.angle_gamma   90.00
#
_symmetry.space_group_name_H-M   'P 1'
#
loop_
_entity.id
_entity.type
_entity.pdbx_description
1 polymer ?
#
loop_
_entity_poly.entity_id
_entity_poly.type
_entity_poly.pdbx_seq_one_letter_code
_entity_poly.pdbx_strand_id
1 'polypeptide(L)' 'MGYILSPIGDMIDVKLWGEFDDEKNEKIIVRAGEILLKCLKNYCEFLEEGGNPDDFDKKQITVAP' A
#
# COMPACT_ATOMS: atom_id res chain seq x y z
N MET A 1 5.43 -5.32 -13.39
CA MET A 1 5.37 -4.66 -12.06
C MET A 1 6.66 -4.99 -11.33
N GLY A 2 7.26 -4.02 -10.65
CA GLY A 2 8.51 -4.18 -9.93
C GLY A 2 8.55 -3.31 -8.67
N TYR A 3 9.48 -3.63 -7.79
CA TYR A 3 9.69 -2.87 -6.57
C TYR A 3 11.18 -2.82 -6.18
N ILE A 4 11.56 -1.75 -5.48
CA ILE A 4 12.85 -1.62 -4.79
C ILE A 4 12.56 -1.22 -3.34
N LEU A 5 13.14 -1.96 -2.41
CA LEU A 5 13.14 -1.63 -0.99
C LEU A 5 14.57 -1.22 -0.60
N SER A 6 14.74 0.02 -0.15
CA SER A 6 16.04 0.54 0.28
C SER A 6 15.95 0.91 1.76
N PRO A 7 16.65 0.20 2.66
CA PRO A 7 16.72 0.59 4.05
C PRO A 7 17.41 1.95 4.21
N ILE A 8 16.80 2.86 4.97
CA ILE A 8 17.35 4.18 5.31
C ILE A 8 17.15 4.39 6.81
N GLY A 9 18.16 4.02 7.60
CA GLY A 9 18.09 4.11 9.06
C GLY A 9 17.03 3.17 9.63
N ASP A 10 16.04 3.74 10.32
CA ASP A 10 14.86 3.09 10.88
C ASP A 10 13.67 3.01 9.91
N MET A 11 13.81 3.56 8.70
CA MET A 11 12.80 3.57 7.66
C MET A 11 13.16 2.67 6.47
N ILE A 12 12.16 2.30 5.68
CA ILE A 12 12.35 1.67 4.36
C ILE A 12 11.82 2.64 3.29
N ASP A 13 12.67 3.07 2.37
CA ASP A 13 12.23 3.74 1.14
C ASP A 13 11.74 2.70 0.14
N VAL A 14 10.52 2.90 -0.37
CA VAL A 14 9.81 1.96 -1.23
C VAL A 14 9.52 2.62 -2.57
N LYS A 15 10.08 2.07 -3.63
CA LYS A 15 9.74 2.44 -5.01
C LYS A 15 8.97 1.30 -5.66
N LEU A 16 7.77 1.58 -6.14
CA LEU A 16 6.89 0.65 -6.84
C LEU A 16 6.64 1.18 -8.26
N TRP A 17 6.66 0.30 -9.26
CA TRP A 17 6.26 0.66 -10.62
C TRP A 17 5.54 -0.48 -11.33
N GLY A 18 4.71 -0.12 -12.28
CA GLY A 18 4.00 -1.05 -13.16
C GLY A 18 4.00 -0.50 -14.57
N GLU A 19 4.14 -1.38 -15.54
CA GLU A 19 3.89 -1.08 -16.94
C GLU A 19 2.49 -1.57 -17.26
N PHE A 20 1.77 -0.80 -18.06
CA PHE A 20 0.39 -1.08 -18.44
C PHE A 20 0.23 -0.75 -19.92
N ASP A 21 -0.58 -1.56 -20.62
CA ASP A 21 -0.69 -1.48 -22.08
C ASP A 21 -1.53 -0.28 -22.57
N ASP A 22 -2.51 0.16 -21.77
CA ASP A 22 -3.42 1.25 -22.12
C ASP A 22 -3.25 2.44 -21.17
N GLU A 23 -2.71 3.54 -21.72
CA GLU A 23 -2.51 4.81 -21.03
C GLU A 23 -3.80 5.39 -20.43
N LYS A 24 -4.98 5.05 -20.97
CA LYS A 24 -6.27 5.54 -20.44
C LYS A 24 -6.53 5.07 -19.02
N ASN A 25 -5.88 3.99 -18.59
CA ASN A 25 -6.02 3.44 -17.25
C ASN A 25 -5.15 4.16 -16.21
N GLU A 26 -4.29 5.12 -16.60
CA GLU A 26 -3.39 5.83 -15.69
C GLU A 26 -4.10 6.31 -14.43
N LYS A 27 -5.25 7.00 -14.57
CA LYS A 27 -6.00 7.53 -13.42
C LYS A 27 -6.52 6.44 -12.49
N ILE A 28 -6.99 5.32 -13.03
CA ILE A 28 -7.48 4.17 -12.25
C ILE A 28 -6.32 3.52 -11.51
N ILE A 29 -5.17 3.40 -12.17
CA ILE A 29 -3.95 2.81 -11.60
C ILE A 29 -3.38 3.69 -10.49
N VAL A 30 -3.29 5.00 -10.70
CA VAL A 30 -2.89 5.96 -9.66
C VAL A 30 -3.81 5.82 -8.44
N ARG A 31 -5.12 5.78 -8.66
CA ARG A 31 -6.09 5.60 -7.57
C ARG A 31 -5.93 4.26 -6.85
N ALA A 32 -5.69 3.18 -7.57
CA ALA A 32 -5.41 1.87 -6.98
C ALA A 32 -4.12 1.88 -6.15
N GLY A 33 -3.09 2.59 -6.63
CA GLY A 33 -1.84 2.82 -5.90
C GLY A 33 -2.04 3.57 -4.59
N GLU A 34 -2.82 4.65 -4.59
CA GLU A 34 -3.18 5.39 -3.37
C GLU A 34 -3.89 4.49 -2.34
N ILE A 35 -4.84 3.68 -2.80
CA ILE A 35 -5.56 2.73 -1.94
C ILE A 35 -4.60 1.70 -1.35
N LEU A 36 -3.71 1.13 -2.17
CA LEU A 36 -2.69 0.18 -1.72
C LEU A 36 -1.79 0.79 -0.64
N LEU A 37 -1.28 2.00 -0.86
CA LEU A 37 -0.42 2.69 0.11
C LEU A 37 -1.16 2.98 1.43
N LYS A 38 -2.43 3.39 1.37
CA LYS A 38 -3.26 3.57 2.57
C LYS A 38 -3.45 2.25 3.33
N CYS A 39 -3.72 1.16 2.61
CA CYS A 39 -3.87 -0.16 3.23
C CYS A 39 -2.59 -0.62 3.93
N LEU A 40 -1.45 -0.47 3.26
CA LEU A 40 -0.14 -0.84 3.81
C LEU A 40 0.18 -0.03 5.06
N LYS A 41 -0.04 1.29 5.02
CA LYS A 41 0.15 2.16 6.18
C LYS A 41 -0.68 1.69 7.38
N ASN A 42 -1.99 1.53 7.20
CA ASN A 42 -2.89 1.11 8.29
C ASN A 42 -2.49 -0.26 8.87
N TYR A 43 -2.03 -1.17 8.02
CA TYR A 43 -1.55 -2.47 8.47
C TYR A 43 -0.26 -2.36 9.29
N CYS A 44 0.72 -1.58 8.83
CA CYS A 44 1.95 -1.33 9.58
C CYS A 44 1.65 -0.69 10.95
N GLU A 45 0.81 0.34 10.99
CA GLU A 45 0.40 1.01 12.24
C GLU A 45 -0.26 0.02 13.21
N PHE A 46 -1.16 -0.84 12.74
CA PHE A 46 -1.78 -1.88 13.57
C PHE A 46 -0.75 -2.87 14.15
N LEU A 47 0.26 -3.27 13.37
CA LEU A 47 1.33 -4.14 13.86
C LEU A 47 2.24 -3.43 14.87
N GLU A 48 2.56 -2.15 14.63
CA GLU A 48 3.35 -1.31 15.53
C GLU A 48 2.66 -1.10 16.89
N GLU A 49 1.33 -1.04 16.90
CA GLU A 49 0.51 -0.99 18.12
C GLU A 49 0.43 -2.34 18.88
N GLY A 50 1.06 -3.40 18.35
CA GLY A 50 1.08 -4.73 18.95
C GLY A 50 -0.07 -5.63 18.50
N GLY A 51 -0.78 -5.25 17.43
CA GLY A 51 -1.83 -6.06 16.83
C GLY A 51 -1.31 -7.37 16.24
N ASN A 52 -2.13 -8.42 16.31
CA ASN A 52 -1.83 -9.71 15.70
C ASN A 52 -2.21 -9.69 14.21
N PRO A 53 -1.29 -9.97 13.26
CA PRO A 53 -1.57 -10.07 11.83
C PRO A 53 -2.85 -10.81 11.44
N ASP A 54 -3.20 -11.88 12.15
CA ASP A 54 -4.37 -12.72 11.86
C ASP A 54 -5.71 -12.02 12.19
N ASP A 55 -5.67 -11.01 13.05
CA ASP A 55 -6.84 -10.27 13.53
C ASP A 55 -7.07 -8.96 12.73
N PHE A 56 -6.20 -8.63 11.77
CA PHE A 56 -6.31 -7.40 11.01
C PHE A 56 -7.53 -7.40 10.08
N ASP A 57 -8.51 -6.54 10.36
CA ASP A 57 -9.70 -6.39 9.52
C ASP A 57 -9.40 -5.60 8.23
N LYS A 58 -9.12 -6.35 7.17
CA LYS A 58 -8.88 -5.83 5.81
C LYS A 58 -10.04 -5.01 5.24
N LYS A 59 -11.26 -5.11 5.80
CA LYS A 59 -12.45 -4.38 5.31
C LYS A 59 -12.56 -2.95 5.84
N GLN A 60 -11.85 -2.60 6.92
CA GLN A 60 -11.91 -1.25 7.48
C GLN A 60 -11.46 -0.16 6.49
N ILE A 61 -10.67 -0.50 5.48
CA ILE A 61 -10.13 0.46 4.51
C ILE A 61 -11.05 0.63 3.28
N THR A 62 -11.92 -0.34 3.00
CA THR A 62 -12.80 -0.34 1.80
C THR A 62 -14.11 0.42 1.96
N VAL A 63 -14.43 0.94 3.15
CA VAL A 63 -15.62 1.74 3.37
C VAL A 63 -15.34 3.18 2.95
N ALA A 64 -15.53 3.47 1.66
CA ALA A 64 -15.73 4.85 1.24
C ALA A 64 -17.08 5.33 1.82
N PRO A 65 -17.16 6.55 2.40
CA PRO A 65 -18.45 7.20 2.57
C PRO A 65 -19.10 7.52 1.22
#